data_AF-A0A424YLW4-F1
#
_entry.id   AF-A0A424YLW4-F1
#
_cell.length_a   1.000
_cell.length_b   1.000
_cell.length_c   1.000
_cell.angle_alpha   90.00
_cell.angle_beta   90.00
_cell.angle_gamma   90.00
#
_symmetry.space_group_name_H-M   'P 1'
#
loop_
_entity.id
_entity.type
_entity.pdbx_description
1 polymer ?
#
loop_
_entity_poly.entity_id
_entity_poly.type
_entity_poly.pdbx_seq_one_letter_code
_entity_poly.pdbx_strand_id
1 'polypeptide(L)'
;WMGIGVMLSTFAVPIIAGLYWRGATTKGALAAMATGLIGSGVFGYYYQYIDTLPVHFSLYSLTLALIVMIAVSLVTAKNSQKALDETMTGWYIFRRR
;
A
#
# COMPACT_ATOMS: atom_id res chain seq x y z
N TRP A 1 6.36 5.39 18.89
CA TRP A 1 5.21 5.20 17.98
C TRP A 1 5.53 5.42 16.49
N MET A 2 6.59 6.16 16.10
CA MET A 2 6.91 6.39 14.67
C MET A 2 7.09 5.11 13.85
N GLY A 3 7.78 4.08 14.37
CA GLY A 3 8.02 2.83 13.64
C GLY A 3 6.74 2.14 13.14
N ILE A 4 5.70 2.08 13.98
CA ILE A 4 4.41 1.48 13.60
C ILE A 4 3.76 2.27 12.45
N GLY A 5 3.83 3.61 12.50
CA GLY A 5 3.32 4.47 11.44
C GLY A 5 4.02 4.25 10.10
N VAL A 6 5.35 4.07 10.11
CA VAL A 6 6.13 3.74 8.89
C VAL A 6 5.77 2.36 8.35
N MET A 7 5.63 1.36 9.22
CA MET A 7 5.27 0.00 8.80
C MET A 7 3.86 -0.02 8.18
N LEU A 8 2.90 0.70 8.78
CA LEU A 8 1.54 0.81 8.28
C LEU A 8 1.49 1.40 6.87
N SER A 9 2.09 2.57 6.66
CA SER A 9 2.09 3.27 5.36
C SER A 9 2.86 2.51 4.28
N THR A 10 3.90 1.78 4.65
CA THR A 10 4.75 1.04 3.70
C THR A 10 4.11 -0.28 3.28
N PHE A 11 3.58 -1.07 4.23
CA PHE A 11 3.22 -2.47 3.98
C PHE A 11 1.72 -2.74 3.94
N ALA A 12 0.87 -1.98 4.64
CA ALA A 12 -0.53 -2.35 4.78
C ALA A 12 -1.27 -2.33 3.43
N VAL A 13 -1.08 -1.27 2.64
CA VAL A 13 -1.70 -1.12 1.31
C VAL A 13 -1.35 -2.28 0.37
N PRO A 14 -0.07 -2.56 0.07
CA PRO A 14 0.27 -3.62 -0.87
C PRO A 14 -0.12 -5.01 -0.37
N ILE A 15 -0.09 -5.28 0.94
CA ILE A 15 -0.53 -6.58 1.50
C ILE A 15 -2.03 -6.77 1.30
N ILE A 16 -2.85 -5.80 1.71
CA ILE A 16 -4.31 -5.89 1.56
C ILE A 16 -4.68 -5.97 0.08
N ALA A 17 -4.07 -5.14 -0.76
CA ALA A 17 -4.29 -5.16 -2.20
C ALA A 17 -3.88 -6.51 -2.82
N GLY A 18 -2.71 -7.04 -2.47
CA GLY A 18 -2.21 -8.31 -2.98
C GLY A 18 -3.07 -9.52 -2.58
N LEU A 19 -3.75 -9.46 -1.44
CA LEU A 19 -4.64 -10.55 -0.99
C LEU A 19 -6.02 -10.48 -1.64
N TYR A 20 -6.61 -9.28 -1.73
CA TYR A 20 -8.04 -9.13 -2.06
C TYR A 20 -8.32 -8.51 -3.42
N TRP A 21 -7.34 -7.85 -4.04
CA TRP A 21 -7.52 -7.17 -5.32
C TRP A 21 -6.70 -7.83 -6.43
N ARG A 22 -7.39 -8.57 -7.30
CA ARG A 22 -6.77 -9.24 -8.46
C ARG A 22 -6.12 -8.28 -9.48
N GLY A 23 -6.41 -6.98 -9.39
CA GLY A 23 -5.76 -5.95 -10.19
C GLY A 23 -4.42 -5.47 -9.63
N ALA A 24 -4.06 -5.85 -8.41
CA ALA A 24 -2.78 -5.51 -7.80
C ALA A 24 -1.62 -6.08 -8.62
N THR A 25 -0.60 -5.25 -8.85
CA THR A 25 0.60 -5.63 -9.62
C THR A 25 1.85 -5.51 -8.77
N THR A 26 2.92 -6.25 -9.12
CA THR A 26 4.21 -6.15 -8.44
C THR A 26 4.78 -4.73 -8.52
N LYS A 27 4.68 -4.09 -9.69
CA LYS A 27 5.15 -2.71 -9.88
C LYS A 27 4.35 -1.72 -9.02
N GLY A 28 3.03 -1.89 -8.96
CA GLY A 28 2.18 -1.07 -8.09
C GLY A 28 2.51 -1.24 -6.62
N ALA A 29 2.73 -2.48 -6.17
CA ALA A 29 3.10 -2.77 -4.80
C ALA A 29 4.45 -2.14 -4.42
N LEU A 30 5.49 -2.31 -5.25
CA LEU A 30 6.81 -1.72 -5.00
C LEU A 30 6.76 -0.20 -5.01
N ALA A 31 6.03 0.41 -5.95
CA ALA A 31 5.85 1.86 -6.00
C ALA A 31 5.14 2.37 -4.74
N ALA A 32 4.06 1.71 -4.32
CA ALA A 32 3.33 2.06 -3.10
C ALA A 32 4.21 1.92 -1.84
N MET A 33 5.00 0.86 -1.74
CA MET A 33 5.96 0.67 -0.63
C MET A 33 6.98 1.79 -0.58
N ALA A 34 7.58 2.15 -1.72
CA ALA A 34 8.53 3.25 -1.80
C ALA A 34 7.89 4.59 -1.41
N THR A 35 6.70 4.89 -1.93
CA THR A 35 5.93 6.09 -1.59
C THR A 35 5.57 6.14 -0.11
N GLY A 36 5.12 5.02 0.47
CA GLY A 36 4.82 4.92 1.89
C GLY A 36 6.05 5.15 2.76
N LEU A 37 7.19 4.54 2.43
CA LEU A 37 8.43 4.73 3.18
C LEU A 37 8.91 6.19 3.12
N ILE A 38 9.03 6.75 1.91
CA ILE A 38 9.51 8.11 1.69
C ILE A 38 8.55 9.13 2.31
N GLY A 39 7.24 8.98 2.06
CA GLY A 39 6.21 9.85 2.62
C GLY A 39 6.23 9.87 4.14
N SER A 40 6.47 8.72 4.79
CA SER A 40 6.57 8.65 6.25
C SER A 40 7.77 9.41 6.78
N GLY A 41 8.90 9.35 6.08
CA GLY A 41 10.08 10.14 6.41
C GLY A 41 9.82 11.64 6.28
N VAL A 42 9.21 12.07 5.16
CA VAL A 42 8.91 13.48 4.88
C VAL A 42 7.89 14.04 5.89
N PHE A 43 6.73 13.40 6.03
CA PHE A 43 5.69 13.88 6.96
C PHE A 43 6.09 13.69 8.42
N GLY A 44 6.85 12.64 8.74
CA GLY A 44 7.38 12.43 10.09
C GLY A 44 8.39 13.52 10.48
N TYR A 45 9.27 13.91 9.55
CA TYR A 45 10.17 15.04 9.75
C TYR A 45 9.40 16.35 9.91
N TYR A 46 8.43 16.63 9.04
CA TYR A 46 7.61 17.83 9.12
C TYR A 46 6.89 17.93 10.48
N TYR A 47 6.25 16.84 10.90
CA TYR A 47 5.54 16.76 12.18
C TYR A 47 6.45 17.00 13.40
N GLN A 48 7.69 16.50 13.33
CA GLN A 48 8.63 16.58 14.46
C GLN A 48 9.32 17.94 14.58
N TYR A 49 9.59 18.61 13.45
CA TYR A 49 10.50 19.76 13.42
C TYR A 49 9.92 21.04 12.82
N ILE A 50 8.79 20.98 12.11
CA ILE A 50 8.23 22.14 11.39
C ILE A 50 6.92 22.58 12.05
N ASP A 51 5.89 21.73 11.99
CA ASP A 51 4.59 22.02 12.60
C ASP A 51 3.82 20.73 12.88
N THR A 52 2.93 20.80 13.86
CA THR A 52 1.99 19.73 14.15
C THR A 52 0.94 19.62 13.06
N LEU A 53 0.73 18.39 12.59
CA LEU A 53 -0.32 18.09 11.62
C LEU A 53 -1.64 17.79 12.35
N PRO A 54 -2.81 18.10 11.76
CA PRO A 54 -4.12 17.90 12.39
C PRO A 54 -4.45 16.41 12.63
N VAL A 55 -3.75 15.51 11.95
CA VAL A 55 -3.84 14.05 12.10
C VAL A 55 -2.44 13.45 12.12
N HIS A 56 -2.34 12.18 12.55
CA HIS A 56 -1.06 11.48 12.59
C HIS A 56 -0.40 11.43 11.20
N PHE A 57 0.88 11.78 11.13
CA PHE A 57 1.64 11.94 9.88
C PHE A 57 1.56 10.73 8.93
N SER A 58 1.43 9.52 9.50
CA SER A 58 1.33 8.27 8.73
C SER A 58 0.08 8.20 7.87
N LEU A 59 -1.00 8.93 8.20
CA LEU A 59 -2.23 8.91 7.41
C LEU A 59 -2.00 9.50 6.01
N TYR A 60 -1.28 10.63 5.92
CA TYR A 60 -0.91 11.24 4.63
C TYR A 60 -0.07 10.29 3.77
N SER A 61 0.93 9.66 4.39
CA SER A 61 1.79 8.69 3.71
C SER A 61 1.01 7.46 3.23
N LEU A 62 0.13 6.92 4.08
CA LEU A 62 -0.75 5.79 3.74
C LEU A 62 -1.68 6.13 2.57
N THR A 63 -2.28 7.32 2.57
CA THR A 63 -3.15 7.79 1.49
C THR A 63 -2.38 7.90 0.17
N LEU A 64 -1.17 8.45 0.19
CA LEU A 64 -0.32 8.50 -1.01
C LEU A 64 0.04 7.10 -1.51
N ALA A 65 0.45 6.20 -0.61
CA ALA A 65 0.74 4.81 -0.96
C ALA A 65 -0.47 4.11 -1.60
N LEU A 66 -1.68 4.34 -1.09
CA LEU A 66 -2.94 3.82 -1.66
C LEU A 66 -3.19 4.36 -3.07
N ILE A 67 -3.07 5.67 -3.27
CA ILE A 67 -3.24 6.30 -4.59
C ILE A 67 -2.24 5.72 -5.58
N VAL A 68 -0.96 5.63 -5.20
CA VAL A 68 0.10 5.07 -6.05
C VAL A 68 -0.15 3.60 -6.36
N MET A 69 -0.56 2.79 -5.37
CA MET A 69 -0.90 1.38 -5.57
C MET A 69 -1.95 1.21 -6.66
N ILE A 70 -3.02 2.00 -6.60
CA ILE A 70 -4.11 1.96 -7.57
C ILE A 70 -3.63 2.45 -8.94
N ALA A 71 -3.09 3.67 -9.00
CA ALA A 71 -2.69 4.30 -10.26
C ALA A 71 -1.66 3.46 -11.03
N VAL A 72 -0.61 3.00 -10.35
CA VAL A 72 0.46 2.20 -10.99
C VAL A 72 -0.05 0.81 -11.38
N SER A 73 -0.89 0.18 -10.56
CA SER A 73 -1.43 -1.14 -10.92
C SER A 73 -2.39 -1.09 -12.11
N LEU A 74 -3.08 0.03 -12.33
CA LEU A 74 -3.95 0.21 -13.49
C LEU A 74 -3.17 0.39 -14.80
N VAL A 75 -1.96 0.95 -14.76
CA VAL A 75 -1.14 1.25 -15.94
C VAL A 75 0.02 0.28 -16.18
N THR A 76 0.17 -0.75 -15.34
CA THR A 76 1.23 -1.74 -15.47
C THR A 76 0.69 -3.11 -15.90
N ALA A 77 1.60 -3.98 -16.35
CA ALA A 77 1.25 -5.32 -16.80
C ALA A 77 0.61 -6.12 -15.65
N LYS A 78 -0.56 -6.69 -15.95
CA LYS A 78 -1.33 -7.50 -14.98
C LYS A 78 -0.63 -8.82 -14.71
N ASN A 79 -0.85 -9.35 -13.50
CA ASN A 79 -0.44 -10.70 -13.14
C ASN A 79 -1.22 -11.74 -13.95
N SER A 80 -0.61 -12.92 -14.15
CA SER A 80 -1.26 -14.02 -14.86
C SER A 80 -2.44 -14.57 -14.07
N GLN A 81 -3.51 -14.98 -14.76
CA GLN A 81 -4.69 -15.57 -14.08
C GLN A 81 -4.32 -16.83 -13.29
N LYS A 82 -3.43 -17.67 -13.84
CA LYS A 82 -2.91 -18.86 -13.18
C LYS A 82 -2.30 -18.54 -11.80
N ALA A 83 -1.42 -17.54 -11.72
CA ALA A 83 -0.79 -17.16 -10.45
C ALA A 83 -1.81 -16.60 -9.46
N LEU A 84 -2.78 -15.80 -9.93
CA LEU A 84 -3.85 -15.27 -9.08
C LEU A 84 -4.75 -16.38 -8.51
N ASP A 85 -5.01 -17.43 -9.29
CA ASP A 85 -5.84 -18.57 -8.86
C ASP A 85 -5.07 -19.50 -7.91
N GLU A 86 -3.80 -19.81 -8.21
CA GLU A 86 -2.94 -20.65 -7.36
C GLU A 86 -2.68 -20.01 -5.99
N THR A 87 -2.58 -18.69 -5.93
CA THR A 87 -2.41 -17.93 -4.69
C THR A 87 -3.75 -17.57 -4.01
N MET A 88 -4.87 -17.99 -4.59
CA MET A 88 -6.22 -17.64 -4.11
C MET A 88 -6.44 -16.13 -3.94
N THR A 89 -5.80 -15.32 -4.78
CA THR A 89 -5.92 -13.85 -4.74
C THR A 89 -7.32 -13.42 -5.13
N GLY A 90 -7.98 -12.67 -4.25
CA GLY A 90 -9.37 -12.20 -4.40
C GLY A 90 -10.24 -12.64 -3.22
N TRP A 91 -11.56 -12.58 -3.42
CA TRP A 91 -12.55 -12.89 -2.37
C TRP A 91 -12.71 -14.40 -2.06
N TYR A 92 -11.66 -15.20 -2.26
CA TYR A 92 -11.70 -16.66 -2.14
C TYR A 92 -11.92 -17.18 -0.71
N ILE A 93 -11.69 -16.35 0.31
CA ILE A 93 -11.94 -16.69 1.72
C ILE A 93 -13.42 -17.09 1.95
N PHE A 94 -14.34 -16.69 1.08
CA PHE A 94 -15.77 -17.01 1.20
C PHE A 94 -16.26 -18.15 0.29
N ARG A 95 -15.40 -18.78 -0.52
CA ARG A 95 -15.83 -19.87 -1.41
C ARG A 95 -15.91 -21.18 -0.64
N ARG A 96 -17.07 -21.44 -0.01
CA ARG A 96 -17.40 -22.79 0.52
C ARG A 96 -17.42 -23.78 -0.63
N ARG A 97 -16.71 -24.91 -0.45
CA ARG A 97 -16.82 -26.09 -1.32
C ARG A 97 -18.23 -26.66 -1.25
#